data_AF-A0A1B0Z1L1-F1
#
_entry.id   AF-A0A1B0Z1L1-F1
#
_cell.length_a   1.000
_cell.length_b   1.000
_cell.length_c   1.000
_cell.angle_alpha   90.00
_cell.angle_beta   90.00
_cell.angle_gamma   90.00
#
_symmetry.space_group_name_H-M   'P 1'
#
loop_
_entity.id
_entity.type
_entity.pdbx_description
1 polymer ?
#
loop_
_entity_poly.entity_id
_entity_poly.type
_entity_poly.pdbx_seq_one_letter_code
_entity_poly.pdbx_strand_id
1 'polypeptide(L)' 'MTHKDMFKGVTYKSLEKQVNGKHYSSFKIQPAEFINENKILFAEGNAIKYICRHHMKGKEVDIDKAIHYLEMVKERDYQK' A
#
# COMPACT_ATOMS: atom_id res chain seq x y z
N MET A 1 -5.57 -10.51 29.20
CA MET A 1 -5.32 -9.45 28.21
C MET A 1 -5.57 -10.06 26.84
N THR A 2 -6.64 -9.67 26.16
CA THR A 2 -6.92 -10.13 24.80
C THR A 2 -5.82 -9.60 23.89
N HIS A 3 -5.05 -10.48 23.26
CA HIS A 3 -4.05 -10.10 22.26
C HIS A 3 -4.77 -9.33 21.15
N LYS A 4 -4.50 -8.02 21.02
CA LYS A 4 -5.06 -7.18 19.95
C LYS A 4 -4.78 -7.75 18.55
N ASP A 5 -3.75 -8.57 18.42
CA ASP A 5 -3.40 -9.27 17.18
C ASP A 5 -4.41 -10.34 16.75
N MET A 6 -5.30 -10.77 17.64
CA MET A 6 -6.31 -11.80 17.35
C MET A 6 -7.47 -11.29 16.47
N PHE A 7 -7.58 -9.96 16.27
CA PHE A 7 -8.66 -9.32 15.49
C PHE A 7 -8.15 -8.37 14.39
N LYS A 8 -6.86 -8.42 14.03
CA LYS A 8 -6.29 -7.50 13.01
C LYS A 8 -7.01 -7.55 11.65
N GLY A 9 -7.53 -8.71 11.25
CA GLY A 9 -8.31 -8.85 10.01
C GLY A 9 -9.71 -8.19 10.03
N VAL A 10 -10.10 -7.52 11.12
CA VAL A 10 -11.48 -7.00 11.31
C VAL A 10 -11.56 -5.46 11.21
N THR A 11 -10.43 -4.74 11.09
CA THR A 11 -10.42 -3.26 11.15
C THR A 11 -11.09 -2.60 9.93
N TYR A 12 -11.06 -3.21 8.75
CA TYR A 12 -11.62 -2.62 7.54
C TYR A 12 -12.46 -3.60 6.73
N LYS A 13 -13.79 -3.49 6.84
CA LYS A 13 -14.76 -4.19 5.96
C LYS A 13 -14.53 -3.86 4.46
N SER A 14 -13.95 -2.69 4.17
CA SER A 14 -13.61 -2.29 2.81
C SER A 14 -12.52 -3.13 2.17
N LEU A 15 -11.67 -3.82 2.95
CA LEU A 15 -10.64 -4.72 2.40
C LEU A 15 -11.24 -6.00 1.80
N GLU A 16 -12.39 -6.45 2.31
CA GLU A 16 -13.12 -7.61 1.77
C GLU A 16 -13.81 -7.30 0.44
N LYS A 17 -14.14 -6.02 0.21
CA LYS A 17 -14.86 -5.55 -0.97
C LYS A 17 -13.90 -4.90 -1.96
N GLN A 18 -13.55 -5.62 -3.03
CA GLN A 18 -12.87 -5.00 -4.17
C GLN A 18 -13.87 -4.69 -5.28
N VAL A 19 -14.04 -3.39 -5.59
CA VAL A 19 -15.02 -2.93 -6.60
C VAL A 19 -14.62 -3.33 -8.02
N ASN A 20 -13.31 -3.48 -8.31
CA ASN A 20 -12.82 -3.91 -9.62
C ASN A 20 -11.46 -4.62 -9.53
N GLY A 21 -11.25 -5.62 -10.38
CA GLY A 21 -10.03 -6.44 -10.44
C GLY A 21 -9.94 -7.47 -9.30
N LYS A 22 -8.79 -8.16 -9.23
CA LYS A 22 -8.41 -9.13 -8.18
C LYS A 22 -6.99 -8.91 -7.63
N HIS A 23 -6.47 -7.68 -7.74
CA HIS A 23 -5.03 -7.42 -7.56
C HIS A 23 -4.57 -7.42 -6.09
N TYR A 24 -5.41 -7.07 -5.12
CA TYR A 24 -4.96 -7.00 -3.72
C TYR A 24 -5.59 -8.08 -2.83
N SER A 25 -6.69 -8.68 -3.26
CA SER A 25 -7.44 -9.69 -2.50
C SER A 25 -6.68 -11.00 -2.27
N SER A 26 -5.59 -11.26 -3.01
CA SER A 26 -4.73 -12.44 -2.83
C SER A 26 -3.62 -12.24 -1.80
N PHE A 27 -3.43 -11.02 -1.29
CA PHE A 27 -2.38 -10.72 -0.33
C PHE A 27 -2.75 -11.22 1.05
N LYS A 28 -1.78 -11.79 1.78
CA LYS A 28 -1.95 -12.10 3.20
C LYS A 28 -2.23 -10.85 4.04
N ILE A 29 -1.63 -9.72 3.65
CA ILE A 29 -1.86 -8.38 4.20
C ILE A 29 -1.98 -7.44 3.00
N GLN A 30 -3.11 -6.76 2.85
CA GLN A 30 -3.27 -5.85 1.71
C GLN A 30 -2.38 -4.61 1.89
N PRO A 31 -1.80 -4.03 0.82
CA PRO A 31 -0.98 -2.83 0.95
C PRO A 31 -1.70 -1.68 1.66
N ALA A 32 -3.00 -1.51 1.42
CA ALA A 32 -3.81 -0.49 2.08
C ALA A 32 -3.94 -0.70 3.61
N GLU A 33 -3.98 -1.95 4.07
CA GLU A 33 -4.00 -2.28 5.50
C GLU A 33 -2.69 -1.83 6.16
N PHE A 34 -1.54 -2.24 5.60
CA PHE A 34 -0.23 -1.86 6.10
C PHE A 34 -0.03 -0.34 6.13
N ILE A 35 -0.43 0.35 5.06
CA ILE A 35 -0.30 1.81 4.93
C ILE A 35 -1.13 2.54 6.00
N ASN A 36 -2.40 2.15 6.16
CA ASN A 36 -3.31 2.81 7.10
C ASN A 36 -2.93 2.56 8.57
N GLU A 37 -2.63 1.30 8.92
CA GLU A 37 -2.28 0.93 10.30
C GLU A 37 -0.98 1.62 10.77
N ASN A 38 -0.04 1.86 9.84
CA ASN A 38 1.21 2.57 10.13
C ASN A 38 1.14 4.08 9.88
N LYS A 39 -0.03 4.62 9.50
CA LYS A 39 -0.26 6.04 9.20
C LYS A 39 0.78 6.63 8.23
N ILE A 40 1.12 5.87 7.20
CA ILE A 40 2.14 6.24 6.22
C ILE A 40 1.61 7.40 5.35
N LEU A 41 2.47 8.38 5.09
CA LEU A 41 2.15 9.54 4.25
C LEU A 41 1.87 9.12 2.80
N PHE A 42 1.16 9.99 2.07
CA PHE A 42 0.59 9.66 0.78
C PHE A 42 1.61 9.17 -0.27
N ALA A 43 2.78 9.82 -0.35
CA ALA A 43 3.78 9.48 -1.36
C ALA A 43 4.38 8.07 -1.09
N GLU A 44 4.82 7.83 0.13
CA GLU A 44 5.33 6.54 0.59
C GLU A 44 4.27 5.43 0.44
N GLY A 45 3.02 5.71 0.80
CA GLY A 45 1.92 4.77 0.63
C GLY A 45 1.67 4.40 -0.84
N ASN A 46 1.77 5.37 -1.77
CA ASN A 46 1.67 5.07 -3.19
C ASN A 46 2.85 4.25 -3.69
N ALA A 47 4.07 4.56 -3.27
CA ALA A 47 5.25 3.78 -3.62
C ALA A 47 5.08 2.30 -3.20
N ILE A 48 4.69 2.03 -1.95
CA ILE A 48 4.40 0.68 -1.45
C ILE A 48 3.32 -0.01 -2.31
N LYS A 49 2.21 0.67 -2.58
CA LYS A 49 1.12 0.13 -3.39
C LYS A 49 1.62 -0.32 -4.77
N TYR A 50 2.42 0.48 -5.47
CA TYR A 50 2.90 0.14 -6.80
C TYR A 50 3.97 -0.96 -6.77
N ILE A 51 4.87 -0.95 -5.78
CA ILE A 51 5.85 -2.02 -5.54
C ILE A 51 5.15 -3.36 -5.27
N CYS A 52 4.02 -3.37 -4.56
CA CYS A 52 3.26 -4.60 -4.37
C CYS A 52 2.50 -5.02 -5.63
N ARG A 53 2.11 -4.07 -6.51
CA ARG A 53 1.21 -4.36 -7.63
C ARG A 53 1.90 -4.79 -8.92
N HIS A 54 3.11 -4.30 -9.19
CA HIS A 54 3.74 -4.34 -10.52
C HIS A 54 3.74 -5.73 -11.19
N HIS A 55 3.96 -6.79 -10.42
CA HIS A 55 4.03 -8.16 -10.96
C HIS A 55 2.66 -8.68 -11.48
N MET A 56 1.55 -8.18 -10.93
CA MET A 56 0.19 -8.53 -11.35
C MET A 56 -0.40 -7.56 -12.37
N LYS A 57 -0.01 -6.28 -12.32
CA LYS A 57 -0.53 -5.22 -13.18
C LYS A 57 0.51 -4.12 -13.37
N GLY A 58 0.49 -3.47 -14.52
CA GLY A 58 1.33 -2.29 -14.79
C GLY A 58 2.79 -2.61 -15.12
N LYS A 59 3.36 -3.71 -14.60
CA LYS A 59 4.74 -4.13 -14.89
C LYS A 59 5.70 -2.95 -14.64
N GLU A 60 6.60 -2.68 -15.57
CA GLU A 60 7.59 -1.59 -15.48
C GLU A 60 6.96 -0.22 -15.19
N VAL A 61 5.80 0.08 -15.78
CA VAL A 61 5.10 1.36 -15.57
C VAL A 61 4.72 1.60 -14.10
N ASP A 62 4.46 0.54 -13.33
CA ASP A 62 4.20 0.69 -11.90
C ASP A 62 5.50 0.90 -11.10
N ILE A 63 6.65 0.37 -11.57
CA ILE A 63 7.95 0.68 -10.99
C ILE A 63 8.29 2.15 -11.21
N ASP A 64 8.06 2.69 -12.41
CA ASP A 64 8.29 4.11 -12.72
C ASP A 64 7.42 5.01 -11.83
N LYS A 65 6.16 4.64 -11.61
CA LYS A 65 5.29 5.35 -10.66
C LYS A 65 5.83 5.28 -9.24
N ALA A 66 6.32 4.13 -8.79
CA ALA A 66 6.91 4.01 -7.46
C ALA A 66 8.12 4.94 -7.31
N ILE A 67 9.00 4.99 -8.31
CA ILE A 67 10.16 5.89 -8.36
C ILE A 67 9.70 7.34 -8.27
N HIS A 68 8.71 7.76 -9.07
CA HIS A 68 8.17 9.11 -9.02
C HIS A 68 7.69 9.51 -7.62
N TYR A 69 6.98 8.63 -6.91
CA TYR A 69 6.57 8.91 -5.54
C TYR A 69 7.74 8.96 -4.56
N LEU A 70 8.82 8.20 -4.79
CA LEU A 70 10.04 8.31 -3.99
C LEU A 70 10.78 9.63 -4.27
N GLU A 71 10.74 10.15 -5.49
CA GLU A 71 11.26 11.49 -5.81
C GLU A 71 10.52 12.56 -5.01
N MET A 72 9.18 12.49 -4.94
CA MET A 72 8.40 13.42 -4.11
C MET A 72 8.81 13.38 -2.62
N VAL A 73 9.14 12.20 -2.08
CA VAL A 73 9.63 12.05 -0.70
C VAL A 73 10.99 12.74 -0.54
N LYS A 74 11.89 12.55 -1.52
CA LYS A 74 13.18 13.23 -1.52
C LYS A 74 13.02 14.75 -1.55
N GLU A 75 12.14 15.28 -2.40
CA GLU A 75 11.85 16.71 -2.48
C GLU A 75 11.25 17.26 -1.19
N ARG A 76 10.26 16.57 -0.61
CA ARG A 76 9.57 17.01 0.61
C ARG A 76 10.45 17.02 1.85
N ASP A 77 11.28 15.99 2.03
CA ASP A 77 11.93 15.73 3.31
C ASP A 77 13.46 15.96 3.29
N TYR A 78 14.08 15.91 2.11
CA TYR A 78 15.54 15.85 1.98
C TYR A 78 16.14 16.92 1.08
N GLN A 79 15.36 17.59 0.22
CA GLN A 79 15.81 18.81 -0.44
C GLN A 79 15.73 19.96 0.56
N LYS A 80 16.90 20.46 0.95
CA LYS A 80 17.06 21.68 1.74
C LYS A 80 17.30 22.87 0.82
#